data_AF-A0A969UBZ6-F1
#
_entry.id   AF-A0A969UBZ6-F1
#
_cell.length_a   1.000
_cell.length_b   1.000
_cell.length_c   1.000
_cell.angle_alpha   90.00
_cell.angle_beta   90.00
_cell.angle_gamma   90.00
#
_symmetry.space_group_name_H-M   'P 1'
#
loop_
_entity.id
_entity.type
_entity.pdbx_description
1 polymer ?
#
loop_
_entity_poly.entity_id
_entity_poly.type
_entity_poly.pdbx_seq_one_letter_code
_entity_poly.pdbx_strand_id
1 'polypeptide(L)'
;MSRTGAKRVVAVVPFNGSPLRYGFATNIDQAQSTQLGHAPVNNFASGFIFGANAPKPARARKRFASGIVSSFISAPSVLAARTAGWSIGKGKYRTGGTTPKGKTVYVTIAGIKYGWVMPNTTAQRIGGSLAQLGIREAQSTDKDIVFGASYPKPPTASRAIASSGGSSTLTTFYDPSVTLPAGWRGSGQQDPSVAL
;
A
#
# COMPACT_ATOMS: atom_id res chain seq x y z
N MET A 1 5.49 -30.39 12.30
CA MET A 1 5.68 -30.55 10.84
C MET A 1 5.81 -29.17 10.20
N SER A 2 6.99 -28.86 9.66
CA SER A 2 7.26 -27.62 8.91
C SER A 2 6.49 -27.64 7.59
N ARG A 3 5.76 -26.57 7.26
CA ARG A 3 5.23 -26.36 5.91
C ARG A 3 6.38 -25.97 4.97
N THR A 4 7.18 -26.94 4.59
CA THR A 4 8.38 -26.77 3.73
C THR A 4 8.03 -26.72 2.24
N GLY A 5 6.85 -26.20 1.88
CA GLY A 5 6.49 -25.95 0.49
C GLY A 5 7.12 -24.66 -0.01
N ALA A 6 7.53 -24.63 -1.28
CA ALA A 6 7.97 -23.40 -1.95
C ALA A 6 6.89 -22.32 -1.82
N LYS A 7 7.30 -21.10 -1.46
CA LYS A 7 6.39 -19.96 -1.39
C LYS A 7 6.03 -19.56 -2.82
N ARG A 8 4.74 -19.30 -3.07
CA ARG A 8 4.24 -18.70 -4.31
C ARG A 8 3.66 -17.32 -4.03
N VAL A 9 3.78 -16.41 -4.98
CA VAL A 9 3.19 -15.07 -4.89
C VAL A 9 1.73 -15.14 -5.35
N VAL A 10 0.84 -14.68 -4.49
CA VAL A 10 -0.59 -14.58 -4.75
C VAL A 10 -1.08 -13.20 -4.41
N ALA A 11 -2.29 -12.85 -4.86
CA ALA A 11 -2.96 -11.63 -4.45
C ALA A 11 -4.42 -11.87 -4.09
N VAL A 12 -4.97 -10.93 -3.33
CA VAL A 12 -6.38 -10.89 -2.94
C VAL A 12 -6.94 -9.48 -3.10
N VAL A 13 -8.26 -9.36 -3.26
CA VAL A 13 -8.95 -8.07 -3.26
C VAL A 13 -9.17 -7.64 -1.80
N PRO A 14 -8.61 -6.52 -1.33
CA PRO A 14 -8.60 -6.20 0.09
C PRO A 14 -9.98 -5.83 0.64
N PHE A 15 -10.84 -5.18 -0.16
CA PHE A 15 -12.23 -4.82 0.19
C PHE A 15 -13.15 -4.88 -1.04
N ASN A 16 -14.46 -5.02 -0.83
CA ASN A 16 -15.43 -5.10 -1.93
C ASN A 16 -15.41 -3.82 -2.76
N GLY A 17 -15.33 -3.98 -4.09
CA GLY A 17 -15.22 -2.86 -5.04
C GLY A 17 -13.82 -2.23 -5.16
N SER A 18 -12.83 -2.75 -4.44
CA SER A 18 -11.44 -2.27 -4.57
C SER A 18 -10.87 -2.59 -5.96
N PRO A 19 -10.30 -1.61 -6.68
CA PRO A 19 -9.50 -1.89 -7.88
C PRO A 19 -8.11 -2.46 -7.54
N LEU A 20 -7.68 -2.34 -6.28
CA LEU A 20 -6.37 -2.76 -5.81
C LEU A 20 -6.30 -4.28 -5.57
N ARG A 21 -5.11 -4.85 -5.78
CA ARG A 21 -4.78 -6.26 -5.49
C ARG A 21 -3.65 -6.33 -4.47
N TYR A 22 -3.93 -6.84 -3.27
CA TYR A 22 -2.93 -6.99 -2.21
C TYR A 22 -2.14 -8.27 -2.42
N GLY A 23 -0.89 -8.14 -2.86
CA GLY A 23 0.04 -9.22 -3.13
C GLY A 23 0.84 -9.65 -1.89
N PHE A 24 1.08 -10.95 -1.77
CA PHE A 24 1.90 -11.55 -0.71
C PHE A 24 2.37 -12.96 -1.09
N ALA A 25 3.45 -13.41 -0.48
CA ALA A 25 3.92 -14.78 -0.63
C ALA A 25 3.20 -15.72 0.35
N THR A 26 2.79 -16.91 -0.11
CA THR A 26 2.14 -17.93 0.71
C THR A 26 2.61 -19.34 0.37
N ASN A 27 2.51 -20.24 1.34
CA ASN A 27 2.82 -21.68 1.19
C ASN A 27 1.63 -22.55 1.65
N ILE A 28 0.42 -21.99 1.70
CA ILE A 28 -0.78 -22.78 2.03
C ILE A 28 -1.16 -23.67 0.84
N ASP A 29 -1.86 -24.76 1.14
CA ASP A 29 -2.32 -25.70 0.13
C ASP A 29 -3.18 -25.02 -0.96
N GLN A 30 -3.14 -25.54 -2.18
CA GLN A 30 -3.86 -24.94 -3.32
C GLN A 30 -5.38 -24.92 -3.10
N ALA A 31 -5.97 -25.97 -2.52
CA ALA A 31 -7.41 -25.98 -2.26
C ALA A 31 -7.80 -24.90 -1.24
N GLN A 32 -6.98 -24.70 -0.20
CA GLN A 32 -7.19 -23.64 0.79
C GLN A 32 -6.99 -22.25 0.18
N SER A 33 -5.99 -22.10 -0.70
CA SER A 33 -5.72 -20.86 -1.44
C SER A 33 -6.92 -20.46 -2.31
N THR A 34 -7.49 -21.41 -3.05
CA THR A 34 -8.70 -21.21 -3.85
C THR A 34 -9.89 -20.82 -2.98
N GLN A 35 -10.11 -21.49 -1.83
CA GLN A 35 -11.20 -21.14 -0.89
C GLN A 35 -11.08 -19.71 -0.34
N LEU A 36 -9.86 -19.21 -0.13
CA LEU A 36 -9.60 -17.85 0.36
C LEU A 36 -9.56 -16.81 -0.77
N GLY A 37 -9.82 -17.19 -2.02
CA GLY A 37 -9.86 -16.30 -3.17
C GLY A 37 -8.49 -15.78 -3.58
N HIS A 38 -7.42 -16.57 -3.37
CA HIS A 38 -6.09 -16.21 -3.82
C HIS A 38 -5.98 -16.36 -5.34
N ALA A 39 -5.53 -15.31 -6.01
CA ALA A 39 -5.19 -15.35 -7.43
C ALA A 39 -3.65 -15.42 -7.58
N PRO A 40 -3.08 -16.32 -8.39
CA PRO A 40 -1.65 -16.32 -8.66
C PRO A 40 -1.20 -15.01 -9.33
N VAL A 41 -0.01 -14.54 -8.98
CA VAL A 41 0.60 -13.33 -9.58
C VAL A 41 1.75 -13.77 -10.46
N ASN A 42 1.52 -13.80 -11.77
CA ASN A 42 2.53 -14.15 -12.77
C ASN A 42 3.19 -12.90 -13.39
N ASN A 43 2.56 -11.73 -13.25
CA ASN A 43 3.06 -10.44 -13.68
C ASN A 43 2.61 -9.33 -12.72
N PHE A 44 3.45 -8.32 -12.52
CA PHE A 44 3.14 -7.15 -11.69
C PHE A 44 2.47 -6.07 -12.54
N ALA A 45 1.28 -6.36 -13.06
CA ALA A 45 0.48 -5.37 -13.76
C ALA A 45 0.07 -4.20 -12.84
N SER A 46 -0.55 -3.15 -13.39
CA SER A 46 -1.07 -2.03 -12.59
C SER A 46 -2.05 -2.52 -11.51
N GLY A 47 -2.05 -1.86 -10.35
CA GLY A 47 -3.00 -2.12 -9.26
C GLY A 47 -2.54 -3.14 -8.20
N PHE A 48 -1.40 -3.81 -8.38
CA PHE A 48 -0.82 -4.63 -7.32
C PHE A 48 -0.16 -3.76 -6.24
N ILE A 49 -0.39 -4.12 -4.97
CA ILE A 49 0.28 -3.52 -3.82
C ILE A 49 0.92 -4.61 -2.97
N PHE A 50 2.16 -4.38 -2.54
CA PHE A 50 2.88 -5.27 -1.62
C PHE A 50 3.27 -4.51 -0.36
N GLY A 51 3.25 -5.21 0.77
CA GLY A 51 3.68 -4.67 2.06
C GLY A 51 2.80 -3.54 2.63
N ALA A 52 1.65 -3.23 2.02
CA ALA A 52 0.82 -2.11 2.46
C ALA A 52 0.30 -2.30 3.91
N ASN A 53 0.34 -1.23 4.69
CA ASN A 53 -0.25 -1.17 6.02
C ASN A 53 -1.77 -0.97 5.96
N ALA A 54 -2.24 -0.24 4.95
CA ALA A 54 -3.63 -0.08 4.56
C ALA A 54 -3.71 0.20 3.05
N PRO A 55 -4.70 -0.32 2.31
CA PRO A 55 -5.67 -1.31 2.75
C PRO A 55 -4.98 -2.67 2.99
N LYS A 56 -5.31 -3.33 4.10
CA LYS A 56 -4.82 -4.65 4.45
C LYS A 56 -6.00 -5.62 4.53
N PRO A 57 -6.01 -6.69 3.73
CA PRO A 57 -7.10 -7.67 3.74
C PRO A 57 -7.32 -8.27 5.12
N ALA A 58 -8.52 -8.78 5.35
CA ALA A 58 -8.79 -9.61 6.51
C ALA A 58 -7.89 -10.86 6.51
N ARG A 59 -7.62 -11.42 7.69
CA ARG A 59 -6.98 -12.74 7.82
C ARG A 59 -8.02 -13.78 8.18
N ALA A 60 -8.02 -14.88 7.44
CA ALA A 60 -8.79 -16.08 7.72
C ALA A 60 -7.90 -17.10 8.45
N ARG A 61 -8.49 -17.83 9.41
CA ARG A 61 -7.84 -18.92 10.13
C ARG A 61 -8.78 -20.12 10.27
N LYS A 62 -8.24 -21.34 10.16
CA LYS A 62 -8.99 -22.58 10.40
C LYS A 62 -8.08 -23.63 11.00
N ARG A 63 -8.60 -24.42 11.94
CA ARG A 63 -7.91 -25.57 12.55
C ARG A 63 -8.20 -26.81 11.71
N PHE A 64 -7.15 -27.54 11.37
CA PHE A 64 -7.16 -28.83 10.70
C PHE A 64 -6.47 -29.86 11.60
N ALA A 65 -6.61 -31.14 11.26
CA ALA A 65 -5.88 -32.22 11.95
C ALA A 65 -4.36 -31.99 11.93
N SER A 66 -3.83 -31.42 10.84
CA SER A 66 -2.41 -31.09 10.66
C SER A 66 -1.97 -29.76 11.31
N GLY A 67 -2.88 -29.02 11.95
CA GLY A 67 -2.59 -27.76 12.64
C GLY A 67 -3.44 -26.58 12.16
N ILE A 68 -3.01 -25.36 12.49
CA ILE A 68 -3.76 -24.13 12.14
C ILE A 68 -3.25 -23.58 10.80
N VAL A 69 -4.15 -23.33 9.86
CA VAL A 69 -3.86 -22.55 8.64
C VAL A 69 -4.34 -21.14 8.85
N SER A 70 -3.53 -20.16 8.44
CA SER A 70 -3.88 -18.74 8.47
C SER A 70 -3.31 -18.04 7.24
N SER A 71 -4.12 -17.23 6.57
CA SER A 71 -3.69 -16.42 5.43
C SER A 71 -4.59 -15.21 5.25
N PHE A 72 -4.23 -14.30 4.34
CA PHE A 72 -5.15 -13.24 3.92
C PHE A 72 -6.31 -13.83 3.12
N ILE A 73 -7.46 -13.16 3.11
CA ILE A 73 -8.64 -13.57 2.35
C ILE A 73 -9.13 -12.43 1.47
N SER A 74 -9.55 -12.77 0.25
CA SER A 74 -10.19 -11.84 -0.67
C SER A 74 -11.57 -11.45 -0.15
N ALA A 75 -11.90 -10.16 -0.19
CA ALA A 75 -13.18 -9.66 0.32
C ALA A 75 -14.43 -10.37 -0.27
N PRO A 76 -14.48 -10.70 -1.57
CA PRO A 76 -15.58 -11.48 -2.15
C PRO A 76 -15.69 -12.91 -1.60
N SER A 77 -14.59 -13.49 -1.10
CA SER A 77 -14.56 -14.88 -0.60
C SER A 77 -14.95 -15.01 0.87
N VAL A 78 -15.17 -13.89 1.58
CA VAL A 78 -15.44 -13.87 3.02
C VAL A 78 -16.66 -14.71 3.40
N LEU A 79 -17.77 -14.59 2.67
CA LEU A 79 -19.01 -15.31 2.98
C LEU A 79 -18.82 -16.83 2.81
N ALA A 80 -18.32 -17.25 1.64
CA ALA A 80 -18.06 -18.66 1.34
C ALA A 80 -17.07 -19.29 2.34
N ALA A 81 -16.02 -18.58 2.73
CA ALA A 81 -15.06 -19.07 3.71
C ALA A 81 -15.67 -19.23 5.11
N ARG A 82 -16.57 -18.34 5.55
CA ARG A 82 -17.30 -18.51 6.81
C ARG A 82 -18.15 -19.77 6.79
N THR A 83 -18.90 -20.01 5.72
CA THR A 83 -19.68 -21.24 5.53
C THR A 83 -18.79 -22.49 5.55
N ALA A 84 -17.59 -22.39 4.99
CA ALA A 84 -16.57 -23.44 5.05
C ALA A 84 -15.86 -23.56 6.42
N GLY A 85 -16.30 -22.86 7.47
CA GLY A 85 -15.78 -22.97 8.83
C GLY A 85 -14.50 -22.18 9.11
N TRP A 86 -14.18 -21.17 8.30
CA TRP A 86 -13.07 -20.26 8.58
C TRP A 86 -13.47 -19.16 9.56
N SER A 87 -12.61 -18.90 10.54
CA SER A 87 -12.71 -17.72 11.41
C SER A 87 -12.01 -16.54 10.72
N ILE A 88 -12.70 -15.42 10.53
CA ILE A 88 -12.21 -14.27 9.77
C ILE A 88 -12.13 -13.04 10.67
N GLY A 89 -10.94 -12.45 10.76
CA GLY A 89 -10.70 -11.18 11.47
C GLY A 89 -11.14 -9.95 10.67
N LYS A 90 -10.91 -8.76 11.23
CA LYS A 90 -11.18 -7.50 10.52
C LYS A 90 -10.02 -7.15 9.58
N GLY A 91 -10.34 -6.69 8.37
CA GLY A 91 -9.37 -5.98 7.53
C GLY A 91 -9.00 -4.62 8.14
N LYS A 92 -7.96 -3.99 7.62
CA LYS A 92 -7.55 -2.64 8.01
C LYS A 92 -7.63 -1.71 6.82
N TYR A 93 -8.28 -0.58 6.99
CA TYR A 93 -8.37 0.47 5.98
C TYR A 93 -8.09 1.81 6.65
N ARG A 94 -7.62 2.77 5.87
CA ARG A 94 -7.42 4.15 6.32
C ARG A 94 -8.04 5.06 5.27
N THR A 95 -8.65 6.13 5.74
CA THR A 95 -9.20 7.18 4.89
C THR A 95 -8.29 8.39 4.90
N GLY A 96 -8.54 9.34 4.00
CA GLY A 96 -8.00 10.68 4.10
C GLY A 96 -8.53 11.44 5.32
N GLY A 97 -8.01 12.65 5.50
CA GLY A 97 -8.37 13.51 6.62
C GLY A 97 -7.26 14.46 7.04
N THR A 98 -7.67 15.50 7.75
CA THR A 98 -6.77 16.53 8.30
C THR A 98 -6.91 16.57 9.81
N THR A 99 -5.79 16.77 10.49
CA THR A 99 -5.69 16.98 11.94
C THR A 99 -4.93 18.29 12.18
N PRO A 100 -4.98 18.85 13.40
CA PRO A 100 -4.19 20.05 13.73
C PRO A 100 -2.68 19.88 13.50
N LYS A 101 -2.15 18.64 13.57
CA LYS A 101 -0.72 18.35 13.45
C LYS A 101 -0.28 17.97 12.03
N GLY A 102 -1.20 17.57 11.16
CA GLY A 102 -0.88 17.13 9.81
C GLY A 102 -2.09 16.67 9.02
N LYS A 103 -1.88 16.45 7.73
CA LYS A 103 -2.91 16.06 6.78
C LYS A 103 -2.48 14.82 6.01
N THR A 104 -3.44 13.96 5.68
CA THR A 104 -3.21 12.87 4.74
C THR A 104 -3.08 13.47 3.35
N VAL A 105 -1.97 13.19 2.70
CA VAL A 105 -1.74 13.53 1.30
C VAL A 105 -1.45 12.26 0.51
N TYR A 106 -1.55 12.34 -0.81
CA TYR A 106 -1.17 11.26 -1.70
C TYR A 106 -0.55 11.78 -3.00
N VAL A 107 0.17 10.90 -3.68
CA VAL A 107 0.52 11.02 -5.11
C VAL A 107 -0.09 9.83 -5.85
N THR A 108 -0.28 9.97 -7.16
CA THR A 108 -0.80 8.87 -7.98
C THR A 108 0.33 8.22 -8.75
N ILE A 109 0.52 6.90 -8.59
CA ILE A 109 1.51 6.13 -9.34
C ILE A 109 0.86 4.89 -9.93
N ALA A 110 0.98 4.68 -11.25
CA ALA A 110 0.34 3.55 -11.94
C ALA A 110 -1.15 3.36 -11.58
N GLY A 111 -1.90 4.47 -11.42
CA GLY A 111 -3.31 4.48 -11.04
C GLY A 111 -3.58 4.26 -9.53
N ILE A 112 -2.56 4.16 -8.69
CA ILE A 112 -2.68 3.91 -7.24
C ILE A 112 -2.42 5.21 -6.47
N LYS A 113 -3.32 5.58 -5.55
CA LYS A 113 -3.12 6.69 -4.62
C LYS A 113 -2.19 6.26 -3.48
N TYR A 114 -0.89 6.56 -3.58
CA TYR A 114 0.07 6.29 -2.51
C TYR A 114 0.03 7.42 -1.48
N GLY A 115 -0.44 7.13 -0.28
CA GLY A 115 -0.67 8.12 0.77
C GLY A 115 0.25 8.03 1.97
N TRP A 116 0.44 9.18 2.61
CA TRP A 116 1.15 9.33 3.88
C TRP A 116 0.58 10.52 4.65
N VAL A 117 0.92 10.59 5.94
CA VAL A 117 0.58 11.76 6.77
C VAL A 117 1.72 12.77 6.65
N MET A 118 1.42 13.95 6.15
CA MET A 118 2.35 15.07 6.05
C MET A 118 2.11 16.04 7.21
N PRO A 119 3.14 16.35 8.04
CA PRO A 119 3.02 17.39 9.05
C PRO A 119 2.68 18.75 8.43
N ASN A 120 1.84 19.54 9.10
CA ASN A 120 1.42 20.85 8.57
C ASN A 120 2.62 21.81 8.38
N THR A 121 3.62 21.73 9.25
CA THR A 121 4.87 22.49 9.13
C THR A 121 5.67 22.11 7.89
N THR A 122 5.72 20.83 7.54
CA THR A 122 6.35 20.36 6.30
C THR A 122 5.58 20.84 5.08
N ALA A 123 4.25 20.73 5.09
CA ALA A 123 3.40 21.22 4.00
C ALA A 123 3.61 22.73 3.76
N GLN A 124 3.63 23.54 4.83
CA GLN A 124 3.90 24.98 4.76
C GLN A 124 5.29 25.29 4.19
N ARG A 125 6.33 24.54 4.59
CA ARG A 125 7.70 24.71 4.08
C ARG A 125 7.86 24.31 2.62
N ILE A 126 7.07 23.35 2.13
CA ILE A 126 7.01 23.00 0.70
C ILE A 126 6.26 24.11 -0.06
N GLY A 127 5.17 24.61 0.51
CA GLY A 127 4.39 25.73 -0.02
C GLY A 127 3.75 25.40 -1.36
N GLY A 128 3.79 26.35 -2.31
CA GLY A 128 3.20 26.21 -3.64
C GLY A 128 3.75 25.04 -4.47
N SER A 129 4.90 24.47 -4.11
CA SER A 129 5.46 23.30 -4.79
C SER A 129 4.66 22.01 -4.53
N LEU A 130 3.74 21.94 -3.56
CA LEU A 130 2.97 20.71 -3.29
C LEU A 130 2.21 20.23 -4.53
N ALA A 131 1.43 21.12 -5.15
CA ALA A 131 0.65 20.80 -6.35
C ALA A 131 1.56 20.49 -7.54
N GLN A 132 2.69 21.20 -7.67
CA GLN A 132 3.67 20.97 -8.74
C GLN A 132 4.39 19.62 -8.61
N LEU A 133 4.53 19.10 -7.39
CA LEU A 133 5.05 17.74 -7.12
C LEU A 133 3.97 16.65 -7.32
N GLY A 134 2.76 17.02 -7.74
CA GLY A 134 1.62 16.10 -7.89
C GLY A 134 1.02 15.64 -6.56
N ILE A 135 1.36 16.29 -5.45
CA ILE A 135 0.86 15.94 -4.11
C ILE A 135 -0.54 16.53 -3.94
N ARG A 136 -1.50 15.67 -3.62
CA ARG A 136 -2.91 16.02 -3.41
C ARG A 136 -3.33 15.76 -1.98
N GLU A 137 -4.20 16.62 -1.44
CA GLU A 137 -4.81 16.39 -0.12
C GLU A 137 -5.91 15.35 -0.20
N ALA A 138 -5.85 14.36 0.68
CA ALA A 138 -6.79 13.26 0.68
C ALA A 138 -8.04 13.60 1.51
N GLN A 139 -9.21 13.33 0.95
CA GLN A 139 -10.51 13.58 1.55
C GLN A 139 -10.95 12.40 2.42
N SER A 140 -11.87 12.65 3.36
CA SER A 140 -12.45 11.58 4.20
C SER A 140 -13.19 10.51 3.39
N THR A 141 -13.62 10.84 2.17
CA THR A 141 -14.29 9.95 1.21
C THR A 141 -13.33 9.09 0.39
N ASP A 142 -12.03 9.40 0.37
CA ASP A 142 -11.03 8.60 -0.33
C ASP A 142 -10.76 7.30 0.45
N LYS A 143 -11.25 6.17 -0.09
CA LYS A 143 -11.13 4.82 0.51
C LYS A 143 -10.05 3.96 -0.13
N ASP A 144 -9.48 4.40 -1.24
CA ASP A 144 -8.53 3.70 -2.10
C ASP A 144 -7.07 4.14 -1.88
N ILE A 145 -6.78 4.82 -0.77
CA ILE A 145 -5.44 5.29 -0.44
C ILE A 145 -4.60 4.16 0.15
N VAL A 146 -3.41 3.98 -0.40
CA VAL A 146 -2.45 2.96 -0.02
C VAL A 146 -1.37 3.58 0.86
N PHE A 147 -1.23 3.08 2.08
CA PHE A 147 -0.26 3.56 3.06
C PHE A 147 0.83 2.53 3.30
N GLY A 148 2.08 2.98 3.24
CA GLY A 148 3.25 2.18 3.62
C GLY A 148 3.47 0.94 2.76
N ALA A 149 3.02 0.96 1.50
CA ALA A 149 3.38 -0.10 0.57
C ALA A 149 4.88 -0.05 0.24
N SER A 150 5.48 -1.22 0.12
CA SER A 150 6.83 -1.39 -0.44
C SER A 150 6.81 -1.37 -1.96
N TYR A 151 5.68 -1.73 -2.57
CA TYR A 151 5.47 -1.64 -4.01
C TYR A 151 4.00 -1.35 -4.36
N PRO A 152 3.73 -0.49 -5.38
CA PRO A 152 4.68 0.44 -5.97
C PRO A 152 5.04 1.51 -4.93
N LYS A 153 6.28 1.99 -4.97
CA LYS A 153 6.75 3.06 -4.09
C LYS A 153 7.09 4.28 -4.95
N PRO A 154 6.51 5.45 -4.67
CA PRO A 154 6.80 6.64 -5.44
C PRO A 154 8.26 7.07 -5.24
N PRO A 155 8.88 7.71 -6.26
CA PRO A 155 10.19 8.32 -6.08
C PRO A 155 10.10 9.47 -5.07
N THR A 156 11.24 9.83 -4.50
CA THR A 156 11.36 10.94 -3.54
C THR A 156 11.98 12.16 -4.20
N ALA A 157 11.48 13.35 -3.88
CA ALA A 157 12.10 14.61 -4.24
C ALA A 157 12.70 15.24 -2.97
N SER A 158 13.83 15.94 -3.12
CA SER A 158 14.47 16.69 -2.05
C SER A 158 14.85 18.11 -2.45
N ARG A 159 14.83 19.05 -1.50
CA ARG A 159 15.25 20.45 -1.68
C ARG A 159 15.99 20.93 -0.44
N ALA A 160 17.14 21.57 -0.63
CA ALA A 160 17.85 22.25 0.43
C ALA A 160 17.10 23.53 0.84
N ILE A 161 16.97 23.77 2.14
CA ILE A 161 16.39 24.97 2.73
C ILE A 161 17.39 25.61 3.69
N ALA A 162 17.53 26.92 3.60
CA ALA A 162 18.30 27.69 4.58
C ALA A 162 17.60 27.60 5.95
N SER A 163 18.38 27.35 7.00
CA SER A 163 17.93 27.40 8.38
C SER A 163 18.91 28.22 9.21
N SER A 164 18.48 28.73 10.36
CA SER A 164 19.25 29.68 11.18
C SER A 164 20.58 29.15 11.74
N GLY A 165 20.91 27.87 11.52
CA GLY A 165 22.17 27.23 11.92
C GLY A 165 22.78 26.33 10.85
N GLY A 166 22.39 26.47 9.58
CA GLY A 166 22.92 25.66 8.48
C GLY A 166 21.89 25.31 7.41
N SER A 167 22.21 24.36 6.54
CA SER A 167 21.29 23.85 5.52
C SER A 167 20.52 22.65 6.06
N SER A 168 19.20 22.64 5.87
CA SER A 168 18.34 21.48 6.14
C SER A 168 17.76 20.96 4.82
N THR A 169 17.46 19.66 4.75
CA THR A 169 16.89 19.06 3.53
C THR A 169 15.44 18.70 3.77
N LEU A 170 14.54 19.23 2.94
CA LEU A 170 13.17 18.75 2.82
C LEU A 170 13.14 17.57 1.87
N THR A 171 12.48 16.48 2.28
CA THR A 171 12.27 15.31 1.43
C THR A 171 10.79 14.93 1.44
N THR A 172 10.24 14.59 0.29
CA THR A 172 8.86 14.10 0.16
C THR A 172 8.73 13.17 -1.04
N PHE A 173 7.58 12.51 -1.19
CA PHE A 173 7.27 11.74 -2.39
C PHE A 173 6.69 12.67 -3.46
N TYR A 174 6.89 12.33 -4.73
CA TYR A 174 6.29 13.07 -5.85
C TYR A 174 5.67 12.12 -6.87
N ASP A 175 4.77 12.65 -7.69
CA ASP A 175 4.21 11.93 -8.83
C ASP A 175 5.27 11.85 -9.95
N PRO A 176 5.72 10.66 -10.37
CA PRO A 176 6.78 10.51 -11.38
C PRO A 176 6.40 11.06 -12.76
N SER A 177 5.13 11.36 -13.01
CA SER A 177 4.67 11.96 -14.27
C SER A 177 4.87 13.47 -14.35
N VAL A 178 5.20 14.14 -13.23
CA VAL A 178 5.39 15.59 -13.18
C VAL A 178 6.85 16.01 -13.36
N THR A 179 7.06 17.18 -13.94
CA THR A 179 8.39 17.83 -13.94
C THR A 179 8.65 18.44 -12.57
N LEU A 180 9.80 18.10 -11.97
CA LEU A 180 10.17 18.65 -10.67
C LEU A 180 10.35 20.18 -10.72
N PRO A 181 9.83 20.94 -9.74
CA PRO A 181 10.02 22.38 -9.68
C PRO A 181 11.49 22.76 -9.49
N ALA A 182 11.85 23.99 -9.86
CA ALA A 182 13.19 24.51 -9.66
C ALA A 182 13.67 24.33 -8.20
N GLY A 183 14.92 23.88 -8.06
CA GLY A 183 15.55 23.61 -6.76
C GLY A 183 15.24 22.24 -6.15
N TRP A 184 14.32 21.46 -6.72
CA TRP A 184 14.07 20.07 -6.30
C TRP A 184 14.95 19.09 -7.08
N ARG A 185 15.36 18.00 -6.41
CA ARG A 185 16.13 16.89 -6.99
C ARG A 185 15.37 15.58 -6.74
N GLY A 186 15.19 14.77 -7.78
CA GLY A 186 14.50 13.48 -7.69
C GLY A 186 15.46 12.33 -7.39
N SER A 187 14.98 11.33 -6.66
CA SER A 187 15.53 9.97 -6.70
C SER A 187 14.92 9.19 -7.85
N GLY A 188 15.69 8.30 -8.46
CA GLY A 188 15.16 7.38 -9.48
C GLY A 188 14.07 6.48 -8.91
N GLN A 189 13.16 6.01 -9.76
CA GLN A 189 12.11 5.07 -9.36
C GLN A 189 12.75 3.72 -8.96
N GLN A 190 12.29 3.12 -7.86
CA GLN A 190 12.74 1.76 -7.49
C GLN A 190 12.15 0.74 -8.48
N ASP A 191 13.03 -0.08 -9.06
CA ASP A 191 12.64 -1.19 -9.93
C ASP A 191 11.87 -2.26 -9.11
N PRO A 192 10.69 -2.75 -9.58
CA PRO A 192 9.98 -3.88 -8.99
C PRO A 192 10.82 -5.13 -8.71
N SER A 193 11.90 -5.38 -9.48
CA SER A 193 12.69 -6.61 -9.39
C SER A 193 13.38 -6.84 -8.05
N VAL A 194 13.49 -5.82 -7.19
CA VAL A 194 14.24 -5.86 -5.92
C VAL A 194 13.35 -6.15 -4.69
N ALA A 195 12.02 -6.24 -4.85
CA ALA A 195 11.07 -6.20 -3.73
C ALA A 195 10.54 -7.57 -3.23
N LEU A 196 11.01 -8.70 -3.76
CA LEU A 196 10.50 -10.04 -3.45
C LEU A 196 11.57 -11.00 -2.94
#